data_AF-A0A962WVB4-F1
#
_entry.id   AF-A0A962WVB4-F1
#
_cell.length_a   1.000
_cell.length_b   1.000
_cell.length_c   1.000
_cell.angle_alpha   90.00
_cell.angle_beta   90.00
_cell.angle_gamma   90.00
#
_symmetry.space_group_name_H-M   'P 1'
#
loop_
_entity.id
_entity.type
_entity.pdbx_description
1 polymer ?
#
loop_
_entity_poly.entity_id
_entity_poly.type
_entity_poly.pdbx_seq_one_letter_code
_entity_poly.pdbx_strand_id
1 'polypeptide(L)'
;ERSGLEARQVKLTDAALCAIIEGYAREAGVRHLEKLLARILRKAAVKVLTARGKNKGKTITVSAKNLTEFLGQPYFQKSKPLRGTGVVTGLAWTAMGGATLDIEATVVHSRNSGFKLTGKLGEVMQESAQIAYSYLSAHLVEYGAPADFLDSRFLHLHVPEGATPK
;
A
#
# COMPACT_ATOMS: atom_id res chain seq x y z
N GLU A 1 16.84 3.06 27.00
CA GLU A 1 17.62 4.20 27.50
C GLU A 1 16.83 5.51 27.55
N ARG A 2 16.48 6.18 26.44
CA ARG A 2 15.75 7.47 26.46
C ARG A 2 14.40 7.45 27.21
N SER A 3 13.77 6.28 27.36
CA SER A 3 12.52 6.10 28.10
C SER A 3 12.71 5.65 29.56
N GLY A 4 13.94 5.69 30.10
CA GLY A 4 14.23 5.27 31.47
C GLY A 4 14.14 3.76 31.72
N LEU A 5 14.15 2.96 30.66
CA LEU A 5 14.14 1.49 30.71
C LEU A 5 15.53 0.92 30.43
N GLU A 6 15.91 -0.08 31.23
CA GLU A 6 17.07 -0.94 30.98
C GLU A 6 16.80 -1.89 29.80
N ALA A 7 17.85 -2.26 29.06
CA ALA A 7 17.73 -3.15 27.89
C ALA A 7 17.09 -4.52 28.23
N ARG A 8 17.22 -4.99 29.48
CA ARG A 8 16.66 -6.27 29.95
C ARG A 8 15.16 -6.21 30.28
N GLN A 9 14.57 -5.02 30.38
CA GLN A 9 13.19 -4.84 30.81
C GLN A 9 12.17 -4.96 29.68
N VAL A 10 12.59 -4.80 28.42
CA VAL A 10 11.71 -4.92 27.25
C VAL A 10 12.39 -5.73 26.15
N LYS A 11 11.69 -6.75 25.65
CA LYS A 11 12.09 -7.54 24.50
C LYS A 11 11.07 -7.37 23.38
N LEU A 12 11.51 -6.83 22.24
CA LEU A 12 10.71 -6.82 21.02
C LEU A 12 11.09 -8.05 20.20
N THR A 13 10.09 -8.84 19.79
CA THR A 13 10.32 -9.98 18.88
C THR A 13 10.42 -9.50 17.43
N ASP A 14 11.17 -10.21 16.60
CA ASP A 14 11.30 -9.88 15.16
C ASP A 14 9.94 -9.88 14.47
N ALA A 15 9.07 -10.84 14.81
CA ALA A 15 7.69 -10.87 14.31
C ALA A 15 6.89 -9.61 14.68
N ALA A 16 7.09 -9.06 15.88
CA ALA A 16 6.48 -7.79 16.27
C ALA A 16 7.07 -6.62 15.49
N LEU A 17 8.39 -6.60 15.26
CA LEU A 17 9.03 -5.55 14.46
C LEU A 17 8.50 -5.56 13.03
N CYS A 18 8.42 -6.73 12.37
CA CYS A 18 7.81 -6.87 11.06
C CYS A 18 6.35 -6.40 11.06
N ALA A 19 5.56 -6.77 12.07
CA ALA A 19 4.17 -6.33 12.18
C ALA A 19 4.03 -4.81 12.36
N ILE A 20 4.96 -4.16 13.06
CA ILE A 20 5.00 -2.69 13.18
C ILE A 20 5.27 -2.07 11.81
N ILE A 21 6.26 -2.58 11.09
CA ILE A 21 6.64 -2.06 9.77
C ILE A 21 5.47 -2.19 8.78
N GLU A 22 4.90 -3.39 8.65
CA GLU A 22 3.84 -3.65 7.67
C GLU A 22 2.50 -2.97 8.01
N GLY A 23 2.14 -2.94 9.29
CA GLY A 23 0.81 -2.53 9.75
C GLY A 23 0.71 -1.09 10.26
N TYR A 24 1.82 -0.46 10.63
CA TYR A 24 1.83 0.84 11.28
C TYR A 24 2.80 1.85 10.65
N ALA A 25 3.84 1.42 9.94
CA ALA A 25 4.87 2.32 9.38
C ALA A 25 5.14 2.08 7.87
N ARG A 26 4.17 2.45 7.01
CA ARG A 26 4.41 2.54 5.55
C ARG A 26 5.06 3.87 5.18
N GLU A 27 6.38 3.91 5.21
CA GLU A 27 7.19 5.04 4.74
C GLU A 27 8.47 4.50 4.10
N ALA A 28 9.11 5.30 3.24
CA ALA A 28 10.42 4.95 2.68
C ALA A 28 11.57 5.04 3.70
N GLY A 29 11.37 5.81 4.78
CA GLY A 29 12.34 6.00 5.87
C GLY A 29 12.02 5.17 7.11
N VAL A 30 12.52 5.63 8.27
CA VAL A 30 12.26 4.99 9.58
C VAL A 30 11.80 5.97 10.67
N ARG A 31 11.41 7.20 10.29
CA ARG A 31 11.06 8.27 11.23
C ARG A 31 9.75 7.97 11.97
N HIS A 32 8.73 7.49 11.28
CA HIS A 32 7.49 7.01 11.87
C HIS A 32 7.73 5.73 12.67
N LEU A 33 8.54 4.80 12.16
CA LEU A 33 8.92 3.59 12.90
C LEU A 33 9.56 3.92 14.25
N GLU A 34 10.51 4.86 14.29
CA GLU A 34 11.15 5.32 15.52
C GLU A 34 10.12 5.88 16.52
N LYS A 35 9.17 6.70 16.05
CA LYS A 35 8.09 7.24 16.89
C LYS A 35 7.20 6.14 17.48
N LEU A 36 6.88 5.10 16.70
CA LEU A 36 6.09 3.96 17.16
C LEU A 36 6.86 3.14 18.20
N LEU A 37 8.14 2.87 17.98
CA LEU A 37 9.00 2.21 18.96
C LEU A 37 9.06 3.00 20.27
N ALA A 38 9.21 4.33 20.20
CA ALA A 38 9.16 5.20 21.39
C ALA A 38 7.80 5.18 22.10
N ARG A 39 6.69 5.02 21.39
CA ARG A 39 5.35 4.82 21.99
C ARG A 39 5.26 3.49 22.73
N ILE A 40 5.75 2.40 22.13
CA ILE A 40 5.79 1.08 22.77
C ILE A 40 6.61 1.14 24.06
N LEU A 41 7.81 1.71 24.01
CA LEU A 41 8.70 1.83 25.17
C LEU A 41 8.06 2.66 26.30
N ARG A 42 7.44 3.80 26.00
CA ARG A 42 6.73 4.60 27.01
C ARG A 42 5.61 3.81 27.67
N LYS A 43 4.84 3.04 26.90
CA LYS A 43 3.73 2.24 27.42
C LYS A 43 4.21 1.03 28.22
N ALA A 44 5.33 0.43 27.82
CA ALA A 44 6.01 -0.59 28.61
C ALA A 44 6.50 -0.02 29.96
N ALA A 45 7.11 1.17 29.97
CA ALA A 45 7.55 1.83 31.21
C ALA A 45 6.38 2.08 32.18
N VAL A 46 5.25 2.57 31.67
CA VAL A 46 4.03 2.73 32.49
C VAL A 46 3.57 1.39 33.07
N LYS A 47 3.54 0.31 32.27
CA LYS A 47 3.18 -1.04 32.76
C LYS A 47 4.14 -1.56 33.85
N VAL A 48 5.44 -1.28 33.75
CA VAL A 48 6.43 -1.67 34.80
C VAL A 48 6.16 -0.91 36.10
N LEU A 49 5.92 0.40 36.01
CA LEU A 49 5.68 1.26 37.18
C LEU A 49 4.35 0.94 37.88
N THR A 50 3.29 0.68 37.12
CA THR A 50 1.96 0.40 37.68
C THR A 50 1.84 -1.01 38.28
N ALA A 51 2.72 -1.94 37.93
CA ALA A 51 2.69 -3.32 38.41
C ALA A 51 3.09 -3.51 39.89
N ARG A 52 3.25 -2.44 40.69
CA ARG A 52 3.43 -2.37 42.16
C ARG A 52 3.89 -3.70 42.81
N GLY A 53 5.11 -4.14 42.49
CA GLY A 53 5.78 -5.26 43.18
C GLY A 53 5.53 -6.68 42.65
N LYS A 54 4.52 -6.96 41.83
CA LYS A 54 4.29 -8.34 41.30
C LYS A 54 5.22 -8.73 40.14
N ASN A 55 5.87 -7.75 39.49
CA ASN A 55 6.71 -7.95 38.31
C ASN A 55 8.08 -7.25 38.42
N LYS A 56 8.62 -6.99 39.62
CA LYS A 56 10.00 -6.50 39.79
C LYS A 56 10.97 -7.51 39.15
N GLY A 57 11.51 -7.17 37.97
CA GLY A 57 12.46 -8.01 37.22
C GLY A 57 11.88 -8.82 36.05
N LYS A 58 10.57 -8.73 35.74
CA LYS A 58 10.02 -9.44 34.55
C LYS A 58 10.21 -8.61 33.27
N THR A 59 10.84 -9.21 32.27
CA THR A 59 10.96 -8.67 30.92
C THR A 59 9.59 -8.62 30.25
N ILE A 60 9.16 -7.43 29.83
CA ILE A 60 7.96 -7.27 28.99
C ILE A 60 8.31 -7.72 27.58
N THR A 61 7.69 -8.79 27.11
CA THR A 61 7.86 -9.26 25.72
C THR A 61 6.75 -8.70 24.84
N VAL A 62 7.13 -7.93 23.83
CA VAL A 62 6.24 -7.40 22.79
C VAL A 62 6.30 -8.33 21.58
N SER A 63 5.17 -8.96 21.30
CA SER A 63 4.95 -9.93 20.22
C SER A 63 3.89 -9.40 19.25
N ALA A 64 3.80 -9.96 18.04
CA ALA A 64 2.77 -9.58 17.09
C ALA A 64 1.33 -9.72 17.67
N LYS A 65 1.11 -10.70 18.56
CA LYS A 65 -0.21 -10.97 19.17
C LYS A 65 -0.66 -9.89 20.17
N ASN A 66 0.26 -9.31 20.93
CA ASN A 66 -0.06 -8.30 21.94
C ASN A 66 0.26 -6.86 21.47
N LEU A 67 0.68 -6.67 20.22
CA LEU A 67 1.08 -5.38 19.67
C LEU A 67 -0.06 -4.35 19.70
N THR A 68 -1.30 -4.80 19.51
CA THR A 68 -2.51 -3.97 19.57
C THR A 68 -2.71 -3.36 20.95
N GLU A 69 -2.28 -4.03 22.02
CA GLU A 69 -2.30 -3.46 23.37
C GLU A 69 -1.38 -2.25 23.49
N PHE A 70 -0.32 -2.16 22.69
CA PHE A 70 0.64 -1.07 22.75
C PHE A 70 0.27 0.06 21.79
N LEU A 71 0.06 -0.26 20.52
CA LEU A 71 -0.11 0.71 19.43
C LEU A 71 -1.58 0.96 19.02
N GLY A 72 -2.52 0.12 19.46
CA GLY A 72 -3.90 0.11 18.96
C GLY A 72 -4.05 -0.72 17.69
N GLN A 73 -5.18 -0.60 17.01
CA GLN A 73 -5.42 -1.32 15.75
C GLN A 73 -4.44 -0.85 14.65
N PRO A 74 -3.98 -1.75 13.77
CA PRO A 74 -3.14 -1.37 12.62
C PRO A 74 -3.85 -0.34 11.74
N TYR A 75 -3.09 0.66 11.28
CA TYR A 75 -3.61 1.67 10.34
C TYR A 75 -3.62 1.14 8.90
N PHE A 76 -2.63 0.31 8.57
CA PHE A 76 -2.46 -0.25 7.24
C PHE A 76 -2.85 -1.72 7.25
N GLN A 77 -3.81 -2.07 6.40
CA GLN A 77 -4.13 -3.45 6.12
C GLN A 77 -3.35 -3.92 4.91
N LYS A 78 -2.90 -5.18 4.94
CA LYS A 78 -2.25 -5.82 3.79
C LYS A 78 -3.29 -5.94 2.68
N SER A 79 -3.33 -4.98 1.76
CA SER A 79 -4.20 -5.04 0.59
C SER A 79 -3.66 -6.13 -0.32
N LYS A 80 -4.53 -7.07 -0.69
CA LYS A 80 -4.18 -8.02 -1.75
C LYS A 80 -4.17 -7.23 -3.07
N PRO A 81 -3.11 -7.33 -3.88
CA PRO A 81 -3.12 -6.72 -5.20
C PRO A 81 -4.27 -7.32 -6.01
N LEU A 82 -4.98 -6.47 -6.75
CA LEU A 82 -6.00 -6.94 -7.68
C LEU A 82 -5.34 -7.80 -8.77
N ARG A 83 -5.98 -8.91 -9.12
CA ARG A 83 -5.49 -9.85 -10.13
C ARG A 83 -6.64 -10.30 -11.02
N GLY A 84 -6.38 -10.39 -12.31
CA GLY A 84 -7.35 -10.86 -13.30
C GLY A 84 -7.07 -10.28 -14.67
N THR A 85 -7.82 -10.73 -15.67
CA THR A 85 -7.78 -10.15 -17.02
C THR A 85 -8.18 -8.68 -16.95
N GLY A 86 -7.40 -7.82 -17.59
CA GLY A 86 -7.63 -6.38 -17.57
C GLY A 86 -7.06 -5.66 -16.35
N VAL A 87 -6.37 -6.35 -15.43
CA VAL A 87 -5.71 -5.69 -14.28
C VAL A 87 -4.20 -5.84 -14.40
N VAL A 88 -3.47 -4.72 -14.28
CA VAL A 88 -2.00 -4.70 -14.26
C VAL A 88 -1.49 -3.84 -13.12
N THR A 89 -0.42 -4.29 -12.46
CA THR A 89 0.23 -3.52 -11.39
C THR A 89 1.26 -2.56 -12.00
N GLY A 90 0.96 -1.28 -11.99
CA GLY A 90 1.87 -0.19 -12.33
C GLY A 90 2.73 0.26 -11.14
N LEU A 91 3.83 0.93 -11.44
CA LEU A 91 4.69 1.59 -10.45
C LEU A 91 4.59 3.10 -10.62
N ALA A 92 4.38 3.81 -9.53
CA ALA A 92 4.25 5.26 -9.49
C ALA A 92 5.21 5.87 -8.47
N TRP A 93 5.54 7.15 -8.68
CA TRP A 93 6.28 7.95 -7.72
C TRP A 93 5.36 8.92 -6.99
N THR A 94 5.31 8.80 -5.67
CA THR A 94 4.62 9.72 -4.76
C THR A 94 5.62 10.62 -4.04
N ALA A 95 5.13 11.69 -3.40
CA ALA A 95 5.91 12.49 -2.45
C ALA A 95 6.49 11.66 -1.27
N MET A 96 5.91 10.48 -0.98
CA MET A 96 6.33 9.58 0.10
C MET A 96 7.23 8.43 -0.38
N GLY A 97 7.59 8.39 -1.67
CA GLY A 97 8.39 7.34 -2.31
C GLY A 97 7.62 6.56 -3.38
N GLY A 98 8.16 5.40 -3.77
CA GLY A 98 7.52 4.52 -4.75
C GLY A 98 6.23 3.90 -4.22
N ALA A 99 5.21 3.80 -5.07
CA ALA A 99 3.94 3.16 -4.79
C ALA A 99 3.51 2.26 -5.95
N THR A 100 2.79 1.19 -5.66
CA THR A 100 2.14 0.33 -6.67
C THR A 100 0.72 0.83 -6.92
N LEU A 101 0.29 0.86 -8.18
CA LEU A 101 -1.06 1.19 -8.59
C LEU A 101 -1.67 0.02 -9.36
N ASP A 102 -2.88 -0.39 -9.00
CA ASP A 102 -3.62 -1.38 -9.78
C ASP A 102 -4.36 -0.63 -10.90
N ILE A 103 -3.90 -0.79 -12.13
CA ILE A 103 -4.51 -0.21 -13.34
C ILE A 103 -5.49 -1.22 -13.90
N GLU A 104 -6.72 -0.78 -14.17
CA GLU A 104 -7.83 -1.64 -14.57
C GLU A 104 -8.37 -1.22 -15.94
N ALA A 105 -8.58 -2.18 -16.83
CA ALA A 105 -9.14 -2.00 -18.15
C ALA A 105 -10.27 -3.01 -18.38
N THR A 106 -11.43 -2.54 -18.83
CA THR A 106 -12.59 -3.39 -19.10
C THR A 106 -13.36 -2.94 -20.34
N VAL A 107 -14.04 -3.89 -20.99
CA VAL A 107 -15.02 -3.60 -22.03
C VAL A 107 -16.37 -3.37 -21.35
N VAL A 108 -16.89 -2.15 -21.43
CA VAL A 108 -18.16 -1.77 -20.80
C VAL A 108 -19.35 -2.31 -21.60
N HIS A 109 -19.31 -2.16 -22.93
CA HIS A 109 -20.35 -2.65 -23.83
C HIS A 109 -19.82 -2.78 -25.28
N SER A 110 -20.60 -3.46 -26.12
CA SER A 110 -20.27 -3.70 -27.54
C SER A 110 -21.27 -3.05 -28.51
N ARG A 111 -21.67 -1.79 -28.25
CA ARG A 111 -22.64 -1.04 -29.08
C ARG A 111 -21.98 -0.02 -30.01
N ASN A 112 -20.94 0.66 -29.53
CA ASN A 112 -20.20 1.69 -30.25
C ASN A 112 -18.77 1.72 -29.72
N SER A 113 -17.84 2.13 -30.58
CA SER A 113 -16.47 2.43 -30.18
C SER A 113 -16.42 3.53 -29.12
N GLY A 114 -15.48 3.42 -28.18
CA GLY A 114 -15.13 4.54 -27.31
C GLY A 114 -14.10 4.14 -26.27
N PHE A 115 -13.45 5.16 -25.70
CA PHE A 115 -12.41 4.97 -24.70
C PHE A 115 -12.59 5.99 -23.58
N LYS A 116 -12.89 5.51 -22.37
CA LYS A 116 -13.05 6.34 -21.17
C LYS A 116 -11.86 6.18 -20.24
N LEU A 117 -11.40 7.31 -19.72
CA LEU A 117 -10.35 7.40 -18.72
C LEU A 117 -10.92 7.91 -17.39
N THR A 118 -10.56 7.29 -16.26
CA THR A 118 -10.90 7.78 -14.90
C THR A 118 -9.72 7.65 -13.93
N GLY A 119 -9.83 8.33 -12.79
CA GLY A 119 -8.82 8.33 -11.72
C GLY A 119 -7.92 9.58 -11.70
N LYS A 120 -8.49 10.73 -12.12
CA LYS A 120 -7.86 12.05 -12.11
C LYS A 120 -6.46 12.08 -12.75
N LEU A 121 -6.39 11.52 -13.95
CA LEU A 121 -5.19 11.54 -14.77
C LEU A 121 -4.85 12.96 -15.23
N GLY A 122 -3.60 13.37 -15.10
CA GLY A 122 -3.08 14.59 -15.75
C GLY A 122 -3.00 14.44 -17.27
N GLU A 123 -2.83 15.55 -17.99
CA GLU A 123 -2.85 15.59 -19.46
C GLU A 123 -1.86 14.62 -20.09
N VAL A 124 -0.62 14.56 -19.59
CA VAL A 124 0.43 13.65 -20.08
C VAL A 124 0.01 12.18 -19.96
N MET A 125 -0.64 11.81 -18.86
CA MET A 125 -1.09 10.43 -18.66
C MET A 125 -2.31 10.10 -19.51
N GLN A 126 -3.19 11.08 -19.78
CA GLN A 126 -4.29 10.92 -20.72
C GLN A 126 -3.76 10.70 -22.15
N GLU A 127 -2.76 11.48 -22.57
CA GLU A 127 -2.10 11.31 -23.85
C GLU A 127 -1.43 9.92 -23.96
N SER A 128 -0.67 9.52 -22.94
CA SER A 128 -0.05 8.18 -22.89
C SER A 128 -1.07 7.05 -23.03
N ALA A 129 -2.24 7.18 -22.41
CA ALA A 129 -3.31 6.20 -22.52
C ALA A 129 -3.91 6.16 -23.94
N GLN A 130 -4.07 7.32 -24.58
CA GLN A 130 -4.54 7.40 -25.98
C GLN A 130 -3.54 6.81 -26.97
N ILE A 131 -2.23 7.01 -26.74
CA ILE A 131 -1.17 6.40 -27.55
C ILE A 131 -1.23 4.87 -27.42
N ALA A 132 -1.36 4.34 -26.19
CA ALA A 132 -1.50 2.92 -25.97
C ALA A 132 -2.76 2.33 -26.66
N TYR A 133 -3.88 3.04 -26.59
CA TYR A 133 -5.11 2.67 -27.28
C TYR A 133 -4.94 2.65 -28.81
N SER A 134 -4.26 3.66 -29.36
CA SER A 134 -3.98 3.76 -30.80
C SER A 134 -3.05 2.65 -31.26
N TYR A 135 -2.00 2.35 -30.49
CA TYR A 135 -1.08 1.26 -30.76
C TYR A 135 -1.79 -0.08 -30.75
N LEU A 136 -2.61 -0.36 -29.72
CA LEU A 136 -3.41 -1.58 -29.66
C LEU A 136 -4.31 -1.71 -30.89
N SER A 137 -5.02 -0.64 -31.26
CA SER A 137 -5.92 -0.62 -32.43
C SER A 137 -5.21 -1.01 -33.73
N ALA A 138 -3.96 -0.59 -33.91
CA ALA A 138 -3.18 -0.90 -35.10
C ALA A 138 -2.61 -2.33 -35.13
N HIS A 139 -2.51 -3.01 -33.99
CA HIS A 139 -1.82 -4.31 -33.85
C HIS A 139 -2.73 -5.42 -33.31
N LEU A 140 -4.06 -5.27 -33.39
CA LEU A 140 -5.04 -6.25 -32.85
C LEU A 140 -4.80 -7.68 -33.34
N VAL A 141 -4.47 -7.84 -34.62
CA VAL A 141 -4.24 -9.15 -35.24
C VAL A 141 -3.03 -9.86 -34.62
N GLU A 142 -1.98 -9.12 -34.27
CA GLU A 142 -0.79 -9.66 -33.61
C GLU A 142 -1.10 -10.16 -32.19
N TYR A 143 -2.08 -9.54 -31.54
CA TYR A 143 -2.59 -9.95 -30.22
C TYR A 143 -3.71 -10.98 -30.29
N GLY A 144 -4.00 -11.55 -31.47
CA GLY A 144 -5.00 -12.60 -31.65
C GLY A 144 -6.46 -12.10 -31.67
N ALA A 145 -6.68 -10.80 -31.89
CA ALA A 145 -8.01 -10.20 -32.02
C ALA A 145 -8.30 -9.82 -33.49
N PRO A 146 -9.58 -9.86 -33.93
CA PRO A 146 -9.98 -9.31 -35.22
C PRO A 146 -9.63 -7.82 -35.36
N ALA A 147 -9.32 -7.36 -36.59
CA ALA A 147 -8.95 -5.97 -36.84
C ALA A 147 -10.08 -4.97 -36.52
N ASP A 148 -11.33 -5.40 -36.62
CA ASP A 148 -12.56 -4.65 -36.31
C ASP A 148 -13.00 -4.80 -34.84
N PHE A 149 -12.19 -5.45 -33.99
CA PHE A 149 -12.58 -5.76 -32.61
C PHE A 149 -12.97 -4.51 -31.81
N LEU A 150 -12.32 -3.37 -32.04
CA LEU A 150 -12.57 -2.13 -31.30
C LEU A 150 -13.69 -1.26 -31.89
N ASP A 151 -14.13 -1.52 -33.12
CA ASP A 151 -15.08 -0.65 -33.85
C ASP A 151 -16.45 -0.58 -33.16
N SER A 152 -16.84 -1.65 -32.47
CA SER A 152 -18.10 -1.73 -31.73
C SER A 152 -17.93 -1.73 -30.21
N ARG A 153 -16.71 -1.58 -29.67
CA ARG A 153 -16.44 -1.77 -28.23
C ARG A 153 -16.08 -0.49 -27.50
N PHE A 154 -16.68 -0.31 -26.33
CA PHE A 154 -16.37 0.79 -25.43
C PHE A 154 -15.48 0.30 -24.29
N LEU A 155 -14.25 0.78 -24.25
CA LEU A 155 -13.26 0.46 -23.23
C LEU A 155 -13.25 1.52 -22.14
N HIS A 156 -13.05 1.09 -20.90
CA HIS A 156 -12.83 1.97 -19.77
C HIS A 156 -11.52 1.56 -19.09
N LEU A 157 -10.57 2.50 -19.08
CA LEU A 157 -9.33 2.42 -18.31
C LEU A 157 -9.46 3.26 -17.03
N HIS A 158 -9.28 2.63 -15.90
CA HIS A 158 -9.17 3.27 -14.59
C HIS A 158 -7.71 3.22 -14.12
N VAL A 159 -7.16 4.37 -13.77
CA VAL A 159 -5.82 4.49 -13.17
C VAL A 159 -5.98 5.22 -11.85
N PRO A 160 -5.89 4.54 -10.69
CA PRO A 160 -6.15 5.16 -9.40
C PRO A 160 -5.15 6.28 -9.10
N GLU A 161 -5.61 7.26 -8.31
CA GLU A 161 -4.77 8.37 -7.86
C GLU A 161 -3.60 7.83 -7.02
N GLY A 162 -2.38 8.18 -7.44
CA GLY A 162 -1.19 7.81 -6.68
C GLY A 162 0.13 8.14 -7.35
N ALA A 163 0.14 8.70 -8.55
CA ALA A 163 1.28 9.46 -9.03
C ALA A 163 1.10 10.93 -8.61
N THR A 164 2.15 11.55 -8.10
CA THR A 164 2.18 13.02 -7.95
C THR A 164 1.99 13.62 -9.34
N PRO A 165 1.04 14.56 -9.57
CA PRO A 165 0.88 15.18 -10.88
C PRO A 165 2.22 15.79 -11.31
N LYS A 166 2.68 15.43 -12.51
CA LYS A 166 3.76 16.14 -13.20
C LYS A 166 3.13 17.03 -14.26
#